data_AF-A0A953UTQ3-F1
#
_entry.id   AF-A0A953UTQ3-F1
#
_cell.length_a   1.000
_cell.length_b   1.000
_cell.length_c   1.000
_cell.angle_alpha   90.00
_cell.angle_beta   90.00
_cell.angle_gamma   90.00
#
_symmetry.space_group_name_H-M   'P 1'
#
loop_
_entity.id
_entity.type
_entity.pdbx_description
1 polymer ?
#
loop_
_entity_poly.entity_id
_entity_poly.type
_entity_poly.pdbx_seq_one_letter_code
_entity_poly.pdbx_strand_id
1 'polypeptide(L)'
;MTTDDRLVRCQFCGSLFNSLADSPYPLTAQQENRIYENLRKQLKLYVFGGFSILALISGVFLFDSMISAYNRATDFLNKTVLDRVTNEFREPAIKKTVSEVASKEAKQVLVEQIQPAVSKFQKETQSSITSFKKFTEDTQARYTRDYQRLASGLANVEANGRRAERLTQGITATVSKLETASKDADAMNKAMSAELDELRRRKSVTDLGVAAISEASRPAFVSLSRIAETDSSPEIRQLAFSEMLRVKAFWVSVSRTADVTLHKDGKVISAGDLKTCEAVKEAAHNPDWPVRAVLTAALGGRRSGNVPETLLEIVEKDDNLEVVKDAVQAWSSLTGYHSPDVFGVPFIRDWWKENRESFVKGLTPPEPSCS
;
A
#
# COMPACT_ATOMS: atom_id res chain seq x y z
N MET A 1 -29.77 -47.82 25.84
CA MET A 1 -28.55 -47.82 25.04
C MET A 1 -27.81 -46.53 25.35
N THR A 2 -26.81 -46.66 26.22
CA THR A 2 -25.90 -45.63 26.68
C THR A 2 -24.74 -45.52 25.69
N THR A 3 -24.61 -44.38 25.01
CA THR A 3 -23.36 -43.99 24.34
C THR A 3 -22.77 -42.82 25.10
N ASP A 4 -21.65 -43.12 25.74
CA ASP A 4 -20.81 -42.29 26.59
C ASP A 4 -19.92 -41.41 25.70
N ASP A 5 -20.26 -40.13 25.54
CA ASP A 5 -19.51 -39.15 24.74
C ASP A 5 -18.50 -38.39 25.62
N ARG A 6 -17.41 -39.06 25.99
CA ARG A 6 -16.22 -38.42 26.55
C ARG A 6 -15.34 -37.86 25.43
N LEU A 7 -15.81 -36.78 24.79
CA LEU A 7 -14.98 -36.00 23.87
C LEU A 7 -14.23 -34.91 24.64
N VAL A 8 -12.94 -35.15 24.86
CA VAL A 8 -11.98 -34.21 25.44
C VAL A 8 -11.93 -32.94 24.57
N ARG A 9 -12.42 -31.81 25.10
CA ARG A 9 -12.32 -30.49 24.46
C ARG A 9 -11.06 -29.77 24.95
N CYS A 10 -10.43 -28.99 24.08
CA CYS A 10 -9.34 -28.10 24.48
C CYS A 10 -9.86 -27.01 25.43
N GLN A 11 -9.26 -26.90 26.62
CA GLN A 11 -9.71 -25.98 27.67
C GLN A 11 -9.56 -24.49 27.30
N PHE A 12 -8.75 -24.16 26.29
CA PHE A 12 -8.52 -22.78 25.86
C PHE A 12 -9.35 -22.33 24.65
N CYS A 13 -9.80 -23.24 23.78
CA CYS A 13 -10.51 -22.86 22.54
C CYS A 13 -11.77 -23.68 22.24
N GLY A 14 -12.07 -24.74 22.99
CA GLY A 14 -13.34 -25.46 22.90
C GLY A 14 -13.59 -26.26 21.61
N SER A 15 -12.63 -26.36 20.68
CA SER A 15 -12.80 -27.10 19.44
C SER A 15 -12.68 -28.63 19.63
N LEU A 16 -13.46 -29.37 18.84
CA LEU A 16 -13.45 -30.83 18.75
C LEU A 16 -12.37 -31.29 17.77
N PHE A 17 -11.62 -32.35 18.15
CA PHE A 17 -10.41 -32.85 17.46
C PHE A 17 -10.66 -33.56 16.11
N ASN A 18 -11.71 -33.22 15.37
CA ASN A 18 -12.02 -33.82 14.06
C ASN A 18 -12.10 -32.74 12.97
N SER A 19 -10.93 -32.29 12.51
CA SER A 19 -10.79 -31.83 11.13
C SER A 19 -9.37 -32.18 10.66
N LEU A 20 -9.32 -32.90 9.55
CA LEU A 20 -8.11 -33.32 8.86
C LEU A 20 -7.32 -32.08 8.40
N ALA A 21 -6.01 -32.22 8.53
CA ALA A 21 -4.95 -31.29 8.15
C ALA A 21 -5.26 -30.41 6.91
N ASP A 22 -5.56 -29.14 7.18
CA ASP A 22 -5.34 -28.08 6.20
C ASP A 22 -3.83 -27.87 6.03
N SER A 23 -3.39 -27.90 4.78
CA SER A 23 -2.05 -27.59 4.31
C SER A 23 -1.50 -26.30 4.94
N PRO A 24 -0.20 -26.24 5.29
CA PRO A 24 0.37 -25.06 5.92
C PRO A 24 0.20 -23.84 5.01
N TYR A 25 -0.46 -22.82 5.55
CA TYR A 25 -0.59 -21.50 4.94
C TYR A 25 0.75 -21.06 4.34
N PRO A 26 0.79 -20.60 3.08
CA PRO A 26 2.03 -20.06 2.53
C PRO A 26 2.44 -18.87 3.39
N LEU A 27 3.63 -18.98 4.00
CA LEU A 27 4.26 -17.90 4.75
C LEU A 27 4.26 -16.65 3.87
N THR A 28 3.69 -15.57 4.40
CA THR A 28 3.74 -14.28 3.70
C THR A 28 5.20 -13.86 3.57
N ALA A 29 5.58 -13.23 2.45
CA ALA A 29 6.96 -12.83 2.17
C ALA A 29 7.61 -11.98 3.29
N GLN A 30 6.81 -11.29 4.10
CA GLN A 30 7.28 -10.57 5.29
C GLN A 30 7.67 -11.48 6.45
N GLN A 31 6.96 -12.60 6.67
CA GLN A 31 7.29 -13.57 7.72
C GLN A 31 8.54 -14.37 7.35
N GLU A 32 8.69 -14.74 6.08
CA GLU A 32 9.86 -15.46 5.58
C GLU A 32 11.15 -14.62 5.73
N ASN A 33 11.11 -13.33 5.39
CA ASN A 33 12.26 -12.43 5.57
C ASN A 33 12.66 -12.25 7.04
N ARG A 34 11.71 -12.19 7.98
CA ARG A 34 12.02 -12.11 9.42
C ARG A 34 12.71 -13.38 9.94
N ILE A 35 12.30 -14.55 9.44
CA ILE A 35 12.91 -15.83 9.81
C ILE A 35 14.35 -15.90 9.27
N TYR A 36 14.57 -15.49 8.02
CA TYR A 36 15.92 -15.46 7.43
C TYR A 36 16.87 -14.49 8.13
N GLU A 37 16.42 -13.30 8.53
CA GLU A 37 17.27 -12.36 9.28
C GLU A 37 17.70 -12.90 10.64
N ASN A 38 16.78 -13.54 11.37
CA ASN A 38 17.07 -14.09 12.69
C ASN A 38 18.03 -15.29 12.61
N LEU A 39 17.85 -16.17 11.62
CA LEU A 39 18.79 -17.28 11.34
C LEU A 39 20.18 -16.76 10.95
N ARG A 40 20.25 -15.72 10.11
CA ARG A 40 21.53 -15.13 9.68
C ARG A 40 22.29 -14.47 10.83
N LYS A 41 21.57 -13.84 11.78
CA LYS A 41 22.19 -13.26 12.99
C LYS A 41 22.76 -14.35 13.90
N GLN A 42 22.02 -15.43 14.15
CA GLN A 42 22.51 -16.52 14.97
C GLN A 42 23.69 -17.27 14.35
N LEU A 43 23.67 -17.51 13.03
CA LEU A 43 24.76 -18.20 12.33
C LEU A 43 26.07 -17.40 12.36
N LYS A 44 25.99 -16.06 12.16
CA LYS A 44 27.17 -15.19 12.25
C LYS A 44 27.78 -15.21 13.65
N LEU A 45 26.95 -15.20 14.69
CA LEU A 45 27.43 -15.22 16.08
C LEU A 45 28.13 -16.54 16.42
N TYR A 46 27.62 -17.66 15.89
CA TYR A 46 28.21 -18.98 16.11
C TYR A 46 29.53 -19.17 15.36
N VAL A 47 29.58 -18.79 14.08
CA VAL A 47 30.78 -18.98 13.24
C VAL A 47 31.90 -18.03 13.65
N PHE A 48 31.60 -16.76 13.93
CA PHE A 48 32.65 -15.80 14.33
C PHE A 48 33.04 -15.93 15.81
N GLY A 49 32.11 -16.30 16.69
CA GLY A 49 32.40 -16.50 18.12
C GLY A 49 33.20 -17.78 18.40
N GLY A 50 32.87 -18.89 17.74
CA GLY A 50 33.51 -20.20 17.99
C GLY A 50 34.94 -20.31 17.46
N PHE A 51 35.22 -19.77 16.28
CA PHE A 51 36.55 -19.86 15.66
C PHE A 51 37.59 -18.95 16.33
N SER A 52 37.17 -17.83 16.94
CA SER A 52 38.08 -16.89 17.62
C SER A 52 38.75 -17.49 18.86
N ILE A 53 38.05 -18.35 19.60
CA ILE A 53 38.56 -18.93 20.86
C ILE A 53 39.54 -20.07 20.58
N LEU A 54 39.24 -20.93 19.60
CA LEU A 54 40.12 -22.03 19.20
C LEU A 54 41.46 -21.54 18.60
N ALA A 55 41.44 -20.44 17.84
CA ALA A 55 42.65 -19.85 17.29
C ALA A 55 43.60 -19.35 18.39
N LEU A 56 43.09 -18.66 19.41
CA LEU A 56 43.88 -18.16 20.54
C LEU A 56 44.51 -19.28 21.37
N ILE A 57 43.77 -20.37 21.63
CA ILE A 57 44.28 -21.51 22.40
C ILE A 57 45.39 -22.25 21.64
N SER A 58 45.26 -22.40 20.32
CA SER A 58 46.29 -23.06 19.49
C SER A 58 47.59 -22.24 19.40
N GLY A 59 47.49 -20.90 19.37
CA GLY A 59 48.64 -20.01 19.28
C GLY A 59 49.52 -20.04 20.52
N VAL A 60 48.91 -20.11 21.72
CA VAL A 60 49.65 -20.18 22.99
C VAL A 60 50.40 -21.51 23.13
N PHE A 61 49.78 -22.63 22.77
CA PHE A 61 50.40 -23.96 22.85
C PHE A 61 51.61 -24.13 21.91
N LEU A 62 51.54 -23.56 20.70
CA LEU A 62 52.65 -23.63 19.74
C LEU A 62 53.84 -22.77 20.19
N PHE A 63 53.59 -21.61 20.80
CA PHE A 63 54.66 -20.74 21.30
C PHE A 63 55.41 -21.36 22.50
N ASP A 64 54.69 -21.95 23.45
CA ASP A 64 55.32 -22.62 24.61
C ASP A 64 56.13 -23.86 24.19
N SER A 65 55.65 -24.61 23.19
CA SER A 65 56.37 -25.75 22.63
C SER A 65 57.69 -25.34 21.97
N MET A 66 57.74 -24.20 21.28
CA MET A 66 58.97 -23.72 20.64
C MET A 66 60.02 -23.27 21.67
N ILE A 67 59.61 -22.56 22.73
CA ILE A 67 60.52 -22.08 23.78
C ILE A 67 61.12 -23.27 24.56
N SER A 68 60.32 -24.29 24.85
CA SER A 68 60.77 -25.53 25.52
C SER A 68 61.79 -26.33 24.69
N ALA A 69 61.59 -26.42 23.37
CA ALA A 69 62.52 -27.10 22.48
C ALA A 69 63.87 -26.36 22.36
N TYR A 70 63.86 -25.03 22.35
CA TYR A 70 65.07 -24.21 22.28
C TYR A 70 65.95 -24.38 23.54
N ASN A 71 65.35 -24.35 24.73
CA ASN A 71 66.08 -24.48 26.00
C ASN A 71 66.69 -25.89 26.20
N ARG A 72 66.06 -26.95 25.66
CA ARG A 72 66.62 -28.32 25.69
C ARG A 72 67.83 -28.49 24.77
N ALA A 73 67.88 -27.78 23.64
CA ALA A 73 69.00 -27.85 22.71
C ALA A 73 70.26 -27.18 23.28
N THR A 74 70.10 -26.08 24.03
CA THR A 74 71.23 -25.34 24.63
C THR A 74 71.86 -26.09 25.81
N ASP A 75 71.08 -26.83 26.61
CA ASP A 75 71.59 -27.62 27.74
C ASP A 75 72.38 -28.86 27.29
N PHE A 76 72.03 -29.46 26.15
CA PHE A 76 72.74 -30.61 25.61
C PHE A 76 74.14 -30.24 25.08
N LEU A 77 74.29 -29.04 24.50
CA LEU A 77 75.56 -28.55 24.00
C LEU A 77 76.54 -28.17 25.13
N ASN A 78 76.06 -27.59 26.23
CA ASN A 78 76.93 -27.16 27.32
C ASN A 78 77.48 -28.32 28.16
N LYS A 79 76.78 -29.47 28.27
CA LYS A 79 77.25 -30.59 29.09
C LYS A 79 78.14 -31.59 28.35
N THR A 80 77.96 -31.81 27.05
CA THR A 80 78.71 -32.88 26.34
C THR A 80 80.09 -32.42 25.84
N VAL A 81 80.31 -31.12 25.66
CA VAL A 81 81.60 -30.59 25.17
C VAL A 81 82.57 -30.24 26.32
N LEU A 82 82.07 -29.78 27.47
CA LEU A 82 82.93 -29.43 28.62
C LEU A 82 83.50 -30.66 29.37
N ASP A 83 82.76 -31.77 29.41
CA ASP A 83 83.18 -32.99 30.14
C ASP A 83 84.22 -33.83 29.38
N ARG A 84 84.34 -33.65 28.05
CA ARG A 84 85.28 -34.43 27.24
C ARG A 84 86.68 -33.84 27.15
N VAL A 85 86.85 -32.55 27.47
CA VAL A 85 88.17 -31.87 27.46
C VAL A 85 88.86 -31.96 28.83
N THR A 86 88.11 -32.12 29.91
CA THR A 86 88.65 -32.06 31.28
C THR A 86 89.21 -33.40 31.78
N ASN A 87 88.91 -34.52 31.11
CA ASN A 87 89.26 -35.87 31.58
C ASN A 87 90.50 -36.53 30.94
N GLU A 88 91.21 -35.89 30.00
CA GLU A 88 92.38 -36.50 29.34
C GLU A 88 93.75 -35.98 29.78
N PHE A 89 93.84 -35.11 30.80
CA PHE A 89 95.12 -34.56 31.27
C PHE A 89 95.40 -34.79 32.76
N ARG A 90 95.20 -36.02 33.24
CA ARG A 90 95.71 -36.46 34.54
C ARG A 90 96.47 -37.77 34.41
N GLU A 91 97.76 -37.70 34.06
CA GLU A 91 98.80 -38.55 34.66
C GLU A 91 100.23 -38.03 34.34
N PRO A 92 101.19 -38.07 35.28
CA PRO A 92 102.35 -37.17 35.27
C PRO A 92 103.70 -37.84 34.98
N ALA A 93 103.78 -38.79 34.04
CA ALA A 93 105.01 -39.56 33.82
C ALA A 93 105.50 -39.70 32.37
N ILE A 94 105.09 -38.82 31.44
CA ILE A 94 105.64 -38.79 30.06
C ILE A 94 105.88 -37.33 29.61
N LYS A 95 106.60 -36.54 30.41
CA LYS A 95 106.77 -35.09 30.16
C LYS A 95 108.13 -34.69 29.56
N LYS A 96 109.07 -35.62 29.34
CA LYS A 96 110.44 -35.26 28.93
C LYS A 96 110.93 -35.80 27.58
N THR A 97 110.31 -36.85 27.02
CA THR A 97 110.78 -37.45 25.75
C THR A 97 109.83 -37.21 24.56
N VAL A 98 108.53 -36.98 24.80
CA VAL A 98 107.56 -36.63 23.75
C VAL A 98 107.58 -35.12 23.46
N SER A 99 107.97 -34.28 24.44
CA SER A 99 108.02 -32.81 24.31
C SER A 99 108.97 -32.32 23.21
N GLU A 100 110.11 -32.99 22.99
CA GLU A 100 111.13 -32.49 22.04
C GLU A 100 110.92 -32.99 20.60
N VAL A 101 110.45 -34.22 20.41
CA VAL A 101 110.16 -34.77 19.07
C VAL A 101 108.77 -34.35 18.57
N ALA A 102 107.76 -34.35 19.45
CA ALA A 102 106.43 -33.89 19.07
C ALA A 102 106.35 -32.36 18.92
N SER A 103 107.12 -31.55 19.66
CA SER A 103 107.08 -30.09 19.47
C SER A 103 107.57 -29.65 18.10
N LYS A 104 108.57 -30.33 17.52
CA LYS A 104 109.15 -29.96 16.22
C LYS A 104 108.31 -30.44 15.04
N GLU A 105 107.89 -31.71 15.04
CA GLU A 105 106.97 -32.28 14.04
C GLU A 105 105.56 -31.70 14.17
N ALA A 106 105.02 -31.52 15.39
CA ALA A 106 103.72 -30.89 15.56
C ALA A 106 103.74 -29.39 15.22
N LYS A 107 104.85 -28.65 15.41
CA LYS A 107 104.96 -27.28 14.85
C LYS A 107 104.87 -27.29 13.34
N GLN A 108 105.52 -28.26 12.69
CA GLN A 108 105.52 -28.35 11.24
C GLN A 108 104.12 -28.72 10.71
N VAL A 109 103.44 -29.69 11.31
CA VAL A 109 102.04 -30.05 10.99
C VAL A 109 101.07 -28.91 11.34
N LEU A 110 101.28 -28.19 12.46
CA LEU A 110 100.50 -27.01 12.84
C LEU A 110 100.62 -25.89 11.81
N VAL A 111 101.81 -25.65 11.27
CA VAL A 111 102.05 -24.57 10.30
C VAL A 111 101.66 -24.98 8.88
N GLU A 112 101.97 -26.20 8.45
CA GLU A 112 101.75 -26.64 7.07
C GLU A 112 100.33 -27.14 6.79
N GLN A 113 99.67 -27.79 7.75
CA GLN A 113 98.34 -28.37 7.52
C GLN A 113 97.22 -27.69 8.31
N ILE A 114 97.48 -27.31 9.57
CA ILE A 114 96.43 -26.74 10.43
C ILE A 114 96.24 -25.25 10.14
N GLN A 115 97.31 -24.46 10.01
CA GLN A 115 97.22 -23.02 9.78
C GLN A 115 96.47 -22.64 8.48
N PRO A 116 96.71 -23.28 7.32
CA PRO A 116 95.90 -23.02 6.12
C PRO A 116 94.44 -23.46 6.31
N ALA A 117 94.18 -24.59 6.98
CA ALA A 117 92.82 -25.04 7.28
C ALA A 117 92.08 -24.09 8.23
N VAL A 118 92.75 -23.56 9.26
CA VAL A 118 92.22 -22.55 10.19
C VAL A 118 91.96 -21.23 9.46
N SER A 119 92.87 -20.80 8.58
CA SER A 119 92.67 -19.58 7.79
C SER A 119 91.50 -19.71 6.79
N LYS A 120 91.34 -20.89 6.19
CA LYS A 120 90.23 -21.22 5.29
C LYS A 120 88.91 -21.25 6.06
N PHE A 121 88.88 -21.92 7.20
CA PHE A 121 87.73 -21.97 8.08
C PHE A 121 87.34 -20.59 8.60
N GLN A 122 88.31 -19.75 9.01
CA GLN A 122 88.06 -18.36 9.42
C GLN A 122 87.46 -17.54 8.28
N LYS A 123 87.97 -17.67 7.05
CA LYS A 123 87.40 -17.01 5.86
C LYS A 123 85.97 -17.49 5.56
N GLU A 124 85.72 -18.80 5.59
CA GLU A 124 84.39 -19.38 5.36
C GLU A 124 83.40 -18.99 6.46
N THR A 125 83.86 -18.93 7.71
CA THR A 125 83.07 -18.48 8.86
C THR A 125 82.73 -17.00 8.73
N GLN A 126 83.70 -16.15 8.39
CA GLN A 126 83.48 -14.71 8.18
C GLN A 126 82.51 -14.45 7.01
N SER A 127 82.63 -15.23 5.93
CA SER A 127 81.70 -15.20 4.80
C SER A 127 80.29 -15.62 5.21
N SER A 128 80.17 -16.67 6.03
CA SER A 128 78.89 -17.16 6.55
C SER A 128 78.25 -16.15 7.51
N ILE A 129 79.03 -15.52 8.39
CA ILE A 129 78.58 -14.44 9.29
C ILE A 129 78.08 -13.24 8.48
N THR A 130 78.81 -12.86 7.44
CA THR A 130 78.43 -11.73 6.57
C THR A 130 77.13 -12.05 5.81
N SER A 131 77.02 -13.26 5.28
CA SER A 131 75.82 -13.73 4.59
C SER A 131 74.62 -13.81 5.52
N PHE A 132 74.83 -14.29 6.74
CA PHE A 132 73.80 -14.37 7.77
C PHE A 132 73.35 -12.97 8.22
N LYS A 133 74.30 -12.05 8.46
CA LYS A 133 74.00 -10.66 8.82
C LYS A 133 73.15 -10.00 7.73
N LYS A 134 73.55 -10.15 6.47
CA LYS A 134 72.79 -9.66 5.31
C LYS A 134 71.40 -10.27 5.24
N PHE A 135 71.28 -11.58 5.46
CA PHE A 135 69.98 -12.26 5.53
C PHE A 135 69.10 -11.70 6.66
N THR A 136 69.65 -11.48 7.85
CA THR A 136 68.90 -10.93 8.99
C THR A 136 68.46 -9.49 8.74
N GLU A 137 69.31 -8.65 8.14
CA GLU A 137 68.99 -7.26 7.77
C GLU A 137 67.89 -7.22 6.69
N ASP A 138 68.02 -8.02 5.63
CA ASP A 138 67.01 -8.13 4.57
C ASP A 138 65.68 -8.63 5.13
N THR A 139 65.73 -9.62 6.03
CA THR A 139 64.54 -10.20 6.67
C THR A 139 63.86 -9.16 7.57
N GLN A 140 64.62 -8.44 8.39
CA GLN A 140 64.10 -7.34 9.22
C GLN A 140 63.45 -6.25 8.36
N ALA A 141 64.12 -5.83 7.28
CA ALA A 141 63.60 -4.81 6.36
C ALA A 141 62.34 -5.27 5.61
N ARG A 142 62.19 -6.58 5.33
CA ARG A 142 60.95 -7.14 4.78
C ARG A 142 59.83 -7.10 5.81
N TYR A 143 60.07 -7.57 7.03
CA TYR A 143 59.06 -7.53 8.10
C TYR A 143 58.58 -6.12 8.39
N THR A 144 59.47 -5.13 8.46
CA THR A 144 59.05 -3.73 8.67
C THR A 144 58.18 -3.20 7.54
N ARG A 145 58.52 -3.51 6.28
CA ARG A 145 57.70 -3.13 5.12
C ARG A 145 56.34 -3.81 5.14
N ASP A 146 56.28 -5.09 5.44
CA ASP A 146 55.04 -5.85 5.49
C ASP A 146 54.14 -5.35 6.64
N TYR A 147 54.70 -5.04 7.81
CA TYR A 147 53.97 -4.41 8.91
C TYR A 147 53.39 -3.05 8.51
N GLN A 148 54.17 -2.19 7.84
CA GLN A 148 53.68 -0.89 7.38
C GLN A 148 52.58 -1.05 6.32
N ARG A 149 52.71 -2.02 5.41
CA ARG A 149 51.71 -2.32 4.39
C ARG A 149 50.42 -2.85 4.98
N LEU A 150 50.51 -3.73 5.98
CA LEU A 150 49.34 -4.24 6.72
C LEU A 150 48.67 -3.12 7.52
N ALA A 151 49.44 -2.31 8.25
CA ALA A 151 48.91 -1.19 9.04
C ALA A 151 48.18 -0.16 8.18
N SER A 152 48.77 0.21 7.03
CA SER A 152 48.10 1.11 6.06
C SER A 152 46.89 0.45 5.39
N GLY A 153 46.95 -0.84 5.09
CA GLY A 153 45.81 -1.62 4.60
C GLY A 153 44.63 -1.63 5.58
N LEU A 154 44.89 -1.88 6.86
CA LEU A 154 43.90 -1.85 7.95
C LEU A 154 43.27 -0.47 8.11
N ALA A 155 44.07 0.61 8.09
CA ALA A 155 43.56 1.98 8.16
C ALA A 155 42.62 2.33 6.98
N ASN A 156 42.95 1.87 5.76
CA ASN A 156 42.10 2.05 4.59
C ASN A 156 40.79 1.25 4.69
N VAL A 157 40.84 0.01 5.18
CA VAL A 157 39.65 -0.81 5.42
C VAL A 157 38.73 -0.16 6.46
N GLU A 158 39.29 0.37 7.54
CA GLU A 158 38.51 1.08 8.57
C GLU A 158 37.87 2.36 8.00
N ALA A 159 38.62 3.16 7.24
CA ALA A 159 38.09 4.36 6.60
C ALA A 159 36.96 4.05 5.62
N ASN A 160 37.09 2.97 4.84
CA ASN A 160 36.05 2.49 3.93
C ASN A 160 34.84 1.93 4.68
N GLY A 161 35.06 1.24 5.81
CA GLY A 161 33.98 0.77 6.70
C GLY A 161 33.12 1.93 7.21
N ARG A 162 33.75 3.01 7.69
CA ARG A 162 33.04 4.22 8.13
C ARG A 162 32.28 4.92 6.99
N ARG A 163 32.82 4.93 5.76
CA ARG A 163 32.11 5.45 4.57
C ARG A 163 30.88 4.61 4.23
N ALA A 164 31.01 3.28 4.26
CA ALA A 164 29.90 2.37 4.02
C ALA A 164 28.79 2.53 5.06
N GLU A 165 29.14 2.74 6.33
CA GLU A 165 28.17 2.99 7.40
C GLU A 165 27.39 4.30 7.17
N ARG A 166 28.07 5.39 6.83
CA ARG A 166 27.41 6.67 6.47
C ARG A 166 26.49 6.54 5.27
N LEU A 167 26.91 5.81 4.23
CA LEU A 167 26.06 5.55 3.06
C LEU A 167 24.81 4.75 3.46
N THR A 168 24.97 3.73 4.31
CA THR A 168 23.86 2.91 4.80
C THR A 168 22.87 3.76 5.61
N GLN A 169 23.36 4.63 6.50
CA GLN A 169 22.52 5.57 7.25
C GLN A 169 21.77 6.54 6.31
N GLY A 170 22.45 7.07 5.28
CA GLY A 170 21.83 7.93 4.26
C GLY A 170 20.76 7.21 3.43
N ILE A 171 21.00 5.95 3.06
CA ILE A 171 20.02 5.10 2.35
C ILE A 171 18.81 4.83 3.25
N THR A 172 19.01 4.47 4.51
CA THR A 172 17.90 4.24 5.45
C THR A 172 17.05 5.50 5.64
N ALA A 173 17.68 6.68 5.77
CA ALA A 173 16.96 7.94 5.91
C ALA A 173 16.17 8.31 4.64
N THR A 174 16.72 8.05 3.46
CA THR A 174 16.02 8.31 2.19
C THR A 174 14.87 7.33 1.95
N VAL A 175 15.04 6.05 2.28
CA VAL A 175 13.96 5.04 2.23
C VAL A 175 12.82 5.42 3.17
N SER A 176 13.12 5.83 4.40
CA SER A 176 12.09 6.28 5.35
C SER A 176 11.31 7.49 4.84
N LYS A 177 11.99 8.48 4.24
CA LYS A 177 11.33 9.64 3.60
C LYS A 177 10.47 9.23 2.40
N LEU A 178 10.91 8.26 1.61
CA LEU A 178 10.13 7.75 0.48
C LEU A 178 8.88 7.02 0.96
N GLU A 179 9.00 6.24 2.05
CA GLU A 179 7.87 5.53 2.63
C GLU A 179 6.82 6.49 3.20
N THR A 180 7.24 7.58 3.86
CA THR A 180 6.31 8.63 4.31
C THR A 180 5.65 9.33 3.12
N ALA A 181 6.43 9.71 2.10
CA ALA A 181 5.88 10.36 0.90
C ALA A 181 4.88 9.45 0.15
N SER A 182 5.13 8.14 0.10
CA SER A 182 4.20 7.16 -0.48
C SER A 182 2.89 7.10 0.31
N LYS A 183 2.96 7.08 1.65
CA LYS A 183 1.75 7.07 2.50
C LYS A 183 0.95 8.36 2.35
N ASP A 184 1.63 9.51 2.26
CA ASP A 184 0.97 10.80 2.04
C ASP A 184 0.30 10.86 0.66
N ALA A 185 0.95 10.34 -0.38
CA ALA A 185 0.37 10.25 -1.72
C ALA A 185 -0.89 9.34 -1.75
N ASP A 186 -0.87 8.21 -1.05
CA ASP A 186 -2.02 7.32 -0.94
C ASP A 186 -3.19 7.99 -0.18
N ALA A 187 -2.89 8.73 0.89
CA ALA A 187 -3.88 9.50 1.62
C ALA A 187 -4.51 10.60 0.74
N MET A 188 -3.68 11.31 -0.01
CA MET A 188 -4.14 12.35 -0.94
C MET A 188 -5.00 11.78 -2.07
N ASN A 189 -4.61 10.65 -2.67
CA ASN A 189 -5.39 9.97 -3.69
C ASN A 189 -6.77 9.53 -3.19
N LYS A 190 -6.85 9.04 -1.95
CA LYS A 190 -8.12 8.67 -1.31
C LYS A 190 -9.00 9.90 -1.05
N ALA A 191 -8.43 10.98 -0.53
CA ALA A 191 -9.15 12.22 -0.30
C ALA A 191 -9.70 12.81 -1.61
N MET A 192 -8.88 12.87 -2.65
CA MET A 192 -9.28 13.37 -3.97
C MET A 192 -10.39 12.52 -4.59
N SER A 193 -10.33 11.20 -4.44
CA SER A 193 -11.38 10.29 -4.93
C SER A 193 -12.71 10.54 -4.24
N ALA A 194 -12.70 10.72 -2.91
CA ALA A 194 -13.90 11.03 -2.13
C ALA A 194 -14.50 12.40 -2.53
N GLU A 195 -13.67 13.42 -2.73
CA GLU A 195 -14.13 14.73 -3.20
C GLU A 195 -14.73 14.68 -4.60
N LEU A 196 -14.13 13.91 -5.51
CA LEU A 196 -14.66 13.72 -6.87
C LEU A 196 -16.03 13.03 -6.85
N ASP A 197 -16.22 12.03 -6.01
CA ASP A 197 -17.51 11.35 -5.88
C ASP A 197 -18.58 12.28 -5.30
N GLU A 198 -18.23 13.11 -4.32
CA GLU A 198 -19.14 14.13 -3.78
C GLU A 198 -19.50 15.17 -4.85
N LEU A 199 -18.53 15.65 -5.62
CA LEU A 199 -18.77 16.58 -6.72
C LEU A 199 -19.70 15.98 -7.79
N ARG A 200 -19.49 14.70 -8.15
CA ARG A 200 -20.36 13.98 -9.09
C ARG A 200 -21.78 13.88 -8.58
N ARG A 201 -21.98 13.59 -7.29
CA ARG A 201 -23.31 13.52 -6.67
C ARG A 201 -24.01 14.88 -6.71
N ARG A 202 -23.31 15.95 -6.33
CA ARG A 202 -23.83 17.33 -6.42
C ARG A 202 -24.21 17.70 -7.84
N LYS A 203 -23.36 17.38 -8.83
CA LYS A 203 -23.65 17.60 -10.24
C LYS A 203 -24.92 16.86 -10.68
N SER A 204 -25.06 15.59 -10.32
CA SER A 204 -26.24 14.78 -10.66
C SER A 204 -27.55 15.42 -10.16
N VAL A 205 -27.55 15.97 -8.93
CA VAL A 205 -28.71 16.70 -8.39
C VAL A 205 -29.03 17.94 -9.22
N THR A 206 -28.03 18.75 -9.56
CA THR A 206 -28.24 19.92 -10.42
C THR A 206 -28.72 19.53 -11.82
N ASP A 207 -28.17 18.47 -12.42
CA ASP A 207 -28.59 17.97 -13.73
C ASP A 207 -30.07 17.56 -13.72
N LEU A 208 -30.55 16.89 -12.65
CA LEU A 208 -31.97 16.57 -12.49
C LEU A 208 -32.85 17.83 -12.42
N GLY A 209 -32.38 18.88 -11.73
CA GLY A 209 -33.09 20.17 -11.69
C GLY A 209 -33.14 20.84 -13.06
N VAL A 210 -32.05 20.77 -13.82
CA VAL A 210 -32.00 21.25 -15.22
C VAL A 210 -32.94 20.45 -16.10
N ALA A 211 -32.96 19.12 -16.03
CA ALA A 211 -33.87 18.28 -16.82
C ALA A 211 -35.35 18.56 -16.48
N ALA A 212 -35.69 18.69 -15.20
CA ALA A 212 -37.03 19.04 -14.76
C ALA A 212 -37.50 20.42 -15.26
N ILE A 213 -36.58 21.37 -15.46
CA ILE A 213 -36.91 22.69 -16.03
C ILE A 213 -36.89 22.63 -17.55
N SER A 214 -35.75 22.32 -18.16
CA SER A 214 -35.53 22.43 -19.60
C SER A 214 -36.39 21.44 -20.40
N GLU A 215 -36.49 20.19 -19.95
CA GLU A 215 -37.21 19.12 -20.62
C GLU A 215 -38.61 18.90 -20.04
N ALA A 216 -39.00 19.67 -19.01
CA ALA A 216 -40.22 19.43 -18.23
C ALA A 216 -40.32 18.00 -17.67
N SER A 217 -39.18 17.36 -17.37
CA SER A 217 -39.14 15.95 -16.95
C SER A 217 -39.66 15.76 -15.52
N ARG A 218 -40.83 15.14 -15.37
CA ARG A 218 -41.38 14.75 -14.07
C ARG A 218 -40.58 13.63 -13.39
N PRO A 219 -40.08 12.59 -14.09
CA PRO A 219 -39.21 11.59 -13.46
C PRO A 219 -37.97 12.20 -12.81
N ALA A 220 -37.40 13.25 -13.43
CA ALA A 220 -36.28 13.98 -12.84
C ALA A 220 -36.69 14.72 -11.55
N PHE A 221 -37.85 15.38 -11.56
CA PHE A 221 -38.39 16.04 -10.37
C PHE A 221 -38.74 15.06 -9.23
N VAL A 222 -39.33 13.91 -9.54
CA VAL A 222 -39.61 12.84 -8.55
C VAL A 222 -38.31 12.30 -7.96
N SER A 223 -37.27 12.15 -8.78
CA SER A 223 -35.95 11.74 -8.31
C SER A 223 -35.34 12.77 -7.35
N LEU A 224 -35.51 14.08 -7.62
CA LEU A 224 -35.11 15.14 -6.69
C LEU A 224 -35.86 15.05 -5.35
N SER A 225 -37.19 14.85 -5.36
CA SER A 225 -37.98 14.68 -4.14
C SER A 225 -37.49 13.52 -3.30
N ARG A 226 -37.25 12.39 -3.94
CA ARG A 226 -36.71 11.21 -3.27
C ARG A 226 -35.33 11.46 -2.66
N ILE A 227 -34.43 12.13 -3.38
CA ILE A 227 -33.09 12.47 -2.85
C ILE A 227 -33.23 13.42 -1.65
N ALA A 228 -34.07 14.45 -1.75
CA ALA A 228 -34.29 15.40 -0.67
C ALA A 228 -34.80 14.73 0.62
N GLU A 229 -35.59 13.67 0.50
CA GLU A 229 -36.16 12.93 1.63
C GLU A 229 -35.25 11.83 2.18
N THR A 230 -34.56 11.08 1.30
CA THR A 230 -33.97 9.78 1.65
C THR A 230 -32.45 9.71 1.59
N ASP A 231 -31.78 10.72 1.02
CA ASP A 231 -30.31 10.67 0.87
C ASP A 231 -29.62 10.71 2.25
N SER A 232 -28.53 9.95 2.41
CA SER A 232 -27.80 9.88 3.68
C SER A 232 -27.05 11.18 4.02
N SER A 233 -26.58 11.94 3.02
CA SER A 233 -25.86 13.21 3.23
C SER A 233 -26.85 14.37 3.43
N PRO A 234 -26.80 15.07 4.58
CA PRO A 234 -27.58 16.28 4.81
C PRO A 234 -27.37 17.37 3.75
N GLU A 235 -26.15 17.52 3.25
CA GLU A 235 -25.79 18.52 2.25
C GLU A 235 -26.44 18.22 0.90
N ILE A 236 -26.41 16.95 0.48
CA ILE A 236 -27.09 16.50 -0.74
C ILE A 236 -28.61 16.63 -0.61
N ARG A 237 -29.19 16.28 0.54
CA ARG A 237 -30.63 16.50 0.79
C ARG A 237 -31.01 17.97 0.66
N GLN A 238 -30.23 18.87 1.27
CA GLN A 238 -30.49 20.30 1.21
C GLN A 238 -30.35 20.86 -0.21
N LEU A 239 -29.33 20.40 -0.96
CA LEU A 239 -29.16 20.77 -2.36
C LEU A 239 -30.35 20.31 -3.21
N ALA A 240 -30.77 19.06 -3.07
CA ALA A 240 -31.91 18.52 -3.80
C ALA A 240 -33.21 19.28 -3.47
N PHE A 241 -33.44 19.60 -2.20
CA PHE A 241 -34.57 20.43 -1.78
C PHE A 241 -34.55 21.83 -2.40
N SER A 242 -33.38 22.49 -2.41
CA SER A 242 -33.21 23.79 -3.08
C SER A 242 -33.51 23.71 -4.58
N GLU A 243 -33.06 22.66 -5.26
CA GLU A 243 -33.34 22.44 -6.68
C GLU A 243 -34.83 22.19 -6.93
N MET A 244 -35.52 21.43 -6.08
CA MET A 244 -36.97 21.27 -6.17
C MET A 244 -37.71 22.62 -6.08
N LEU A 245 -37.32 23.47 -5.12
CA LEU A 245 -37.92 24.80 -4.98
C LEU A 245 -37.66 25.66 -6.22
N ARG A 246 -36.45 25.59 -6.80
CA ARG A 246 -36.11 26.28 -8.04
C ARG A 246 -36.99 25.81 -9.22
N VAL A 247 -37.19 24.49 -9.34
CA VAL A 247 -38.08 23.89 -10.36
C VAL A 247 -39.52 24.38 -10.17
N LYS A 248 -40.05 24.32 -8.95
CA LYS A 248 -41.41 24.80 -8.65
C LYS A 248 -41.57 26.29 -8.96
N ALA A 249 -40.63 27.12 -8.49
CA ALA A 249 -40.65 28.56 -8.73
C ALA A 249 -40.63 28.91 -10.24
N PHE A 250 -39.83 28.18 -11.03
CA PHE A 250 -39.83 28.32 -12.48
C PHE A 250 -41.23 28.04 -13.05
N TRP A 251 -41.80 26.88 -12.74
CA TRP A 251 -43.06 26.44 -13.32
C TRP A 251 -44.28 27.25 -12.87
N VAL A 252 -44.24 27.92 -11.71
CA VAL A 252 -45.29 28.86 -11.30
C VAL A 252 -45.48 30.01 -12.29
N SER A 253 -44.39 30.47 -12.91
CA SER A 253 -44.38 31.71 -13.71
C SER A 253 -44.31 31.49 -15.22
N VAL A 254 -44.05 30.26 -15.66
CA VAL A 254 -43.75 29.97 -17.08
C VAL A 254 -44.83 29.09 -17.71
N SER A 255 -45.16 29.43 -18.95
CA SER A 255 -45.89 28.57 -19.90
C SER A 255 -45.17 28.64 -21.25
N ARG A 256 -45.01 27.49 -21.89
CA ARG A 256 -44.36 27.26 -23.17
C ARG A 256 -45.35 26.82 -24.25
N THR A 257 -46.64 26.79 -23.93
CA THR A 257 -47.71 26.34 -24.82
C THR A 257 -48.39 27.47 -25.59
N ALA A 258 -47.91 28.72 -25.43
CA ALA A 258 -48.53 29.91 -26.03
C ALA A 258 -48.62 29.86 -27.57
N ASP A 259 -47.63 29.27 -28.25
CA ASP A 259 -47.55 29.21 -29.72
C ASP A 259 -48.04 27.87 -30.29
N VAL A 260 -48.60 27.00 -29.45
CA VAL A 260 -49.06 25.66 -29.88
C VAL A 260 -50.36 25.80 -30.66
N THR A 261 -50.40 25.24 -31.87
CA THR A 261 -51.60 25.21 -32.73
C THR A 261 -52.19 23.80 -32.76
N LEU A 262 -53.51 23.71 -32.59
CA LEU A 262 -54.23 22.44 -32.70
C LEU A 262 -54.74 22.25 -34.12
N HIS A 263 -54.63 21.03 -34.63
CA HIS A 263 -55.08 20.67 -35.97
C HIS A 263 -56.06 19.50 -35.91
N LYS A 264 -57.16 19.60 -36.67
CA LYS A 264 -58.12 18.51 -36.89
C LYS A 264 -58.47 18.47 -38.36
N ASP A 265 -58.33 17.29 -38.98
CA ASP A 265 -58.57 17.09 -40.42
C ASP A 265 -57.82 18.09 -41.32
N GLY A 266 -56.58 18.43 -40.93
CA GLY A 266 -55.71 19.37 -41.64
C GLY A 266 -56.08 20.85 -41.48
N LYS A 267 -57.02 21.19 -40.59
CA LYS A 267 -57.42 22.57 -40.30
C LYS A 267 -57.01 22.97 -38.88
N VAL A 268 -56.56 24.21 -38.73
CA VAL A 268 -56.32 24.82 -37.42
C VAL A 268 -57.67 24.98 -36.71
N ILE A 269 -57.74 24.48 -35.49
CA ILE A 269 -58.93 24.58 -34.63
C ILE A 269 -58.53 25.16 -33.27
N SER A 270 -59.50 25.69 -32.53
CA SER A 270 -59.32 26.02 -31.12
C SER A 270 -59.64 24.82 -30.23
N ALA A 271 -59.09 24.78 -29.02
CA ALA A 271 -59.40 23.71 -28.06
C ALA A 271 -60.89 23.67 -27.68
N GLY A 272 -61.61 24.80 -27.82
CA GLY A 272 -63.05 24.89 -27.57
C GLY A 272 -63.91 24.22 -28.65
N ASP A 273 -63.40 24.09 -29.88
CA ASP A 273 -64.12 23.49 -31.00
C ASP A 273 -64.20 21.95 -30.92
N LEU A 274 -63.37 21.34 -30.05
CA LEU A 274 -63.38 19.89 -29.81
C LEU A 274 -64.52 19.48 -28.90
N LYS A 275 -65.10 18.30 -29.17
CA LYS A 275 -66.02 17.66 -28.22
C LYS A 275 -65.29 17.30 -26.94
N THR A 276 -65.98 17.28 -25.81
CA THR A 276 -65.35 17.02 -24.50
C THR A 276 -64.69 15.66 -24.44
N CYS A 277 -65.30 14.64 -25.03
CA CYS A 277 -64.72 13.31 -25.08
C CYS A 277 -63.47 13.21 -25.97
N GLU A 278 -63.42 13.95 -27.09
CA GLU A 278 -62.22 14.05 -27.93
C GLU A 278 -61.08 14.74 -27.16
N ALA A 279 -61.38 15.87 -26.51
CA ALA A 279 -60.41 16.61 -25.71
C ALA A 279 -59.85 15.77 -24.55
N VAL A 280 -60.70 15.00 -23.86
CA VAL A 280 -60.27 14.07 -22.78
C VAL A 280 -59.32 13.00 -23.31
N LYS A 281 -59.66 12.35 -24.43
CA LYS A 281 -58.84 11.29 -25.02
C LYS A 281 -57.47 11.82 -25.46
N GLU A 282 -57.46 12.93 -26.18
CA GLU A 282 -56.23 13.54 -26.69
C GLU A 282 -55.39 14.13 -25.56
N ALA A 283 -56.00 14.76 -24.54
CA ALA A 283 -55.27 15.25 -23.37
C ALA A 283 -54.54 14.13 -22.60
N ALA A 284 -55.11 12.92 -22.53
CA ALA A 284 -54.52 11.81 -21.81
C ALA A 284 -53.47 11.00 -22.62
N HIS A 285 -53.60 10.95 -23.94
CA HIS A 285 -52.86 9.97 -24.76
C HIS A 285 -52.15 10.53 -25.98
N ASN A 286 -52.28 11.81 -26.31
CA ASN A 286 -51.59 12.37 -27.47
C ASN A 286 -50.06 12.31 -27.26
N PRO A 287 -49.26 11.84 -28.22
CA PRO A 287 -47.81 11.74 -28.06
C PRO A 287 -47.13 13.10 -27.85
N ASP A 288 -47.69 14.17 -28.43
CA ASP A 288 -47.16 15.52 -28.34
C ASP A 288 -47.61 16.18 -27.03
N TRP A 289 -46.68 16.28 -26.08
CA TRP A 289 -46.95 16.92 -24.79
C TRP A 289 -47.49 18.36 -24.90
N PRO A 290 -47.10 19.21 -25.88
CA PRO A 290 -47.66 20.57 -25.97
C PRO A 290 -49.15 20.54 -26.32
N VAL A 291 -49.57 19.59 -27.16
CA VAL A 291 -50.98 19.36 -27.49
C VAL A 291 -51.73 18.88 -26.24
N ARG A 292 -51.17 17.91 -25.50
CA ARG A 292 -51.75 17.47 -24.22
C ARG A 292 -51.95 18.62 -23.25
N ALA A 293 -50.96 19.48 -23.06
CA ALA A 293 -51.03 20.61 -22.13
C ALA A 293 -52.15 21.61 -22.51
N VAL A 294 -52.21 22.04 -23.78
CA VAL A 294 -53.28 22.94 -24.27
C VAL A 294 -54.67 22.34 -24.07
N LEU A 295 -54.84 21.07 -24.40
CA LEU A 295 -56.13 20.39 -24.25
C LEU A 295 -56.50 20.21 -22.78
N THR A 296 -55.52 19.85 -21.94
CA THR A 296 -55.67 19.72 -20.48
C THR A 296 -56.14 21.04 -19.86
N ALA A 297 -55.52 22.16 -20.22
CA ALA A 297 -55.96 23.49 -19.76
C ALA A 297 -57.43 23.78 -20.15
N ALA A 298 -57.82 23.43 -21.38
CA ALA A 298 -59.18 23.61 -21.87
C ALA A 298 -60.23 22.73 -21.16
N LEU A 299 -59.81 21.64 -20.50
CA LEU A 299 -60.72 20.79 -19.72
C LEU A 299 -61.27 21.51 -18.49
N GLY A 300 -60.58 22.51 -17.94
CA GLY A 300 -61.00 23.22 -16.72
C GLY A 300 -62.36 23.93 -16.84
N GLY A 301 -62.78 24.29 -18.06
CA GLY A 301 -64.09 24.89 -18.34
C GLY A 301 -65.21 23.87 -18.63
N ARG A 302 -64.90 22.57 -18.70
CA ARG A 302 -65.83 21.53 -19.18
C ARG A 302 -66.42 20.75 -18.01
N ARG A 303 -67.69 21.00 -17.67
CA ARG A 303 -68.40 20.35 -16.55
C ARG A 303 -68.95 18.95 -16.88
N SER A 304 -68.14 18.08 -17.48
CA SER A 304 -68.50 16.69 -17.79
C SER A 304 -67.99 15.73 -16.73
N GLY A 305 -68.76 14.68 -16.44
CA GLY A 305 -68.49 13.72 -15.37
C GLY A 305 -67.17 12.94 -15.49
N ASN A 306 -66.59 12.82 -16.69
CA ASN A 306 -65.30 12.14 -16.92
C ASN A 306 -64.08 13.06 -16.81
N VAL A 307 -64.27 14.38 -16.73
CA VAL A 307 -63.18 15.36 -16.73
C VAL A 307 -62.37 15.33 -15.44
N PRO A 308 -62.97 15.33 -14.23
CA PRO A 308 -62.18 15.28 -12.99
C PRO A 308 -61.26 14.06 -12.93
N GLU A 309 -61.78 12.87 -13.18
CA GLU A 309 -60.99 11.64 -13.16
C GLU A 309 -59.81 11.69 -14.14
N THR A 310 -60.02 12.26 -15.34
CA THR A 310 -58.96 12.44 -16.34
C THR A 310 -57.89 13.42 -15.84
N LEU A 311 -58.30 14.57 -15.29
CA LEU A 311 -57.35 15.55 -14.75
C LEU A 311 -56.55 14.98 -13.59
N LEU A 312 -57.18 14.21 -12.70
CA LEU A 312 -56.47 13.53 -11.61
C LEU A 312 -55.46 12.51 -12.16
N GLU A 313 -55.85 11.73 -13.16
CA GLU A 313 -54.94 10.77 -13.80
C GLU A 313 -53.72 11.46 -14.42
N ILE A 314 -53.92 12.59 -15.12
CA ILE A 314 -52.84 13.38 -15.70
C ILE A 314 -51.91 13.92 -14.60
N VAL A 315 -52.47 14.50 -13.53
CA VAL A 315 -51.69 14.97 -12.36
C VAL A 315 -50.86 13.84 -11.74
N GLU A 316 -51.38 12.62 -11.74
CA GLU A 316 -50.73 11.46 -11.14
C GLU A 316 -49.73 10.76 -12.04
N LYS A 317 -49.91 10.77 -13.36
CA LYS A 317 -49.18 9.86 -14.27
C LYS A 317 -48.47 10.53 -15.43
N ASP A 318 -48.82 11.75 -15.84
CA ASP A 318 -48.13 12.36 -16.98
C ASP A 318 -46.65 12.59 -16.66
N ASP A 319 -45.78 12.33 -17.63
CA ASP A 319 -44.32 12.46 -17.48
C ASP A 319 -43.85 13.92 -17.65
N ASN A 320 -44.72 14.79 -18.18
CA ASN A 320 -44.39 16.18 -18.48
C ASN A 320 -44.97 17.13 -17.41
N LEU A 321 -44.08 17.87 -16.75
CA LEU A 321 -44.42 18.79 -15.66
C LEU A 321 -45.31 19.95 -16.10
N GLU A 322 -45.26 20.37 -17.36
CA GLU A 322 -46.11 21.43 -17.86
C GLU A 322 -47.56 20.94 -18.01
N VAL A 323 -47.74 19.73 -18.54
CA VAL A 323 -49.06 19.08 -18.62
C VAL A 323 -49.64 18.90 -17.21
N VAL A 324 -48.83 18.43 -16.26
CA VAL A 324 -49.25 18.29 -14.85
C VAL A 324 -49.64 19.63 -14.24
N LYS A 325 -48.83 20.68 -14.42
CA LYS A 325 -49.13 22.02 -13.92
C LYS A 325 -50.45 22.54 -14.49
N ASP A 326 -50.66 22.41 -15.80
CA ASP A 326 -51.89 22.85 -16.46
C ASP A 326 -53.10 22.02 -16.00
N ALA A 327 -52.91 20.72 -15.68
CA ALA A 327 -53.94 19.88 -15.07
C ALA A 327 -54.33 20.36 -13.67
N VAL A 328 -53.36 20.77 -12.85
CA VAL A 328 -53.62 21.37 -11.52
C VAL A 328 -54.41 22.67 -11.65
N GLN A 329 -54.07 23.52 -12.61
CA GLN A 329 -54.78 24.77 -12.86
C GLN A 329 -56.21 24.52 -13.37
N ALA A 330 -56.36 23.61 -14.33
CA ALA A 330 -57.67 23.18 -14.84
C ALA A 330 -58.54 22.57 -13.72
N TRP A 331 -57.94 21.78 -12.82
CA TRP A 331 -58.61 21.25 -11.64
C TRP A 331 -59.14 22.37 -10.75
N SER A 332 -58.32 23.38 -10.48
CA SER A 332 -58.74 24.55 -9.71
C SER A 332 -59.88 25.32 -10.37
N SER A 333 -59.85 25.51 -11.69
CA SER A 333 -60.95 26.15 -12.42
C SER A 333 -62.23 25.33 -12.38
N LEU A 334 -62.14 24.00 -12.47
CA LEU A 334 -63.28 23.10 -12.49
C LEU A 334 -63.94 22.97 -11.12
N THR A 335 -63.14 22.80 -10.07
CA THR A 335 -63.60 22.44 -8.72
C THR A 335 -63.68 23.62 -7.76
N GLY A 336 -62.96 24.71 -8.05
CA GLY A 336 -62.73 25.81 -7.10
C GLY A 336 -61.71 25.50 -6.01
N TYR A 337 -61.14 24.28 -5.97
CA TYR A 337 -60.10 23.91 -5.01
C TYR A 337 -58.72 24.35 -5.48
N HIS A 338 -58.00 25.11 -4.65
CA HIS A 338 -56.63 25.55 -4.92
C HIS A 338 -55.62 24.66 -4.17
N SER A 339 -54.83 23.91 -4.94
CA SER A 339 -53.72 23.13 -4.40
C SER A 339 -52.64 24.06 -3.80
N PRO A 340 -52.08 23.76 -2.62
CA PRO A 340 -50.94 24.49 -2.07
C PRO A 340 -49.64 24.18 -2.83
N ASP A 341 -49.62 23.16 -3.70
CA ASP A 341 -48.47 22.76 -4.49
C ASP A 341 -48.72 22.88 -6.00
N VAL A 342 -47.68 23.26 -6.74
CA VAL A 342 -47.67 23.45 -8.20
C VAL A 342 -48.04 22.17 -8.96
N PHE A 343 -47.66 21.01 -8.45
CA PHE A 343 -47.88 19.72 -9.11
C PHE A 343 -48.97 18.86 -8.42
N GLY A 344 -49.71 19.44 -7.48
CA GLY A 344 -51.02 18.93 -7.03
C GLY A 344 -51.03 17.72 -6.09
N VAL A 345 -50.06 16.81 -6.17
CA VAL A 345 -50.01 15.59 -5.33
C VAL A 345 -49.27 15.88 -4.02
N PRO A 346 -49.73 15.35 -2.86
CA PRO A 346 -50.92 14.51 -2.67
C PRO A 346 -52.26 15.25 -2.50
N PHE A 347 -52.23 16.58 -2.38
CA PHE A 347 -53.37 17.40 -1.95
C PHE A 347 -54.65 17.23 -2.79
N ILE A 348 -54.54 17.24 -4.13
CA ILE A 348 -55.68 17.07 -5.03
C ILE A 348 -56.31 15.68 -4.86
N ARG A 349 -55.48 14.63 -4.73
CA ARG A 349 -55.95 13.26 -4.53
C ARG A 349 -56.76 13.14 -3.25
N ASP A 350 -56.26 13.71 -2.16
CA ASP A 350 -56.91 13.60 -0.86
C ASP A 350 -58.21 14.41 -0.83
N TRP A 351 -58.22 15.62 -1.39
CA TRP A 351 -59.44 16.39 -1.57
C TRP A 351 -60.48 15.64 -2.40
N TRP A 352 -60.07 14.98 -3.49
CA TRP A 352 -60.99 14.22 -4.34
C TRP A 352 -61.65 13.06 -3.60
N LYS A 353 -60.89 12.31 -2.78
CA LYS A 353 -61.44 11.21 -1.97
C LYS A 353 -62.58 11.67 -1.07
N GLU A 354 -62.48 12.87 -0.51
CA GLU A 354 -63.45 13.42 0.44
C GLU A 354 -64.66 14.08 -0.24
N ASN A 355 -64.47 14.66 -1.43
CA ASN A 355 -65.46 15.54 -2.06
C ASN A 355 -66.08 14.99 -3.36
N ARG A 356 -65.63 13.83 -3.84
CA ARG A 356 -66.09 13.25 -5.12
C ARG A 356 -67.60 13.10 -5.22
N GLU A 357 -68.23 12.48 -4.22
CA GLU A 357 -69.67 12.15 -4.29
C GLU A 357 -70.57 13.38 -4.36
N SER A 358 -70.19 14.47 -3.67
CA SER A 358 -70.93 15.73 -3.70
C SER A 358 -70.68 16.48 -5.00
N PHE A 359 -69.44 16.49 -5.48
CA PHE A 359 -69.05 17.22 -6.69
C PHE A 359 -69.64 16.60 -7.97
N VAL A 360 -69.58 15.27 -8.11
CA VAL A 360 -70.05 14.55 -9.32
C VAL A 360 -71.55 14.76 -9.58
N LYS A 361 -72.36 14.96 -8.53
CA LYS A 361 -73.81 15.27 -8.67
C LYS A 361 -74.09 16.55 -9.45
N GLY A 362 -73.13 17.47 -9.51
CA GLY A 362 -73.24 18.74 -10.24
C GLY A 362 -72.71 18.72 -11.67
N LEU A 363 -72.24 17.56 -12.16
CA LEU A 363 -71.64 17.42 -13.50
C LEU A 363 -72.64 16.84 -14.50
N THR A 364 -72.48 17.18 -15.77
CA THR A 364 -73.25 16.55 -16.85
C THR A 364 -72.76 15.12 -17.06
N PRO A 365 -73.67 14.17 -17.38
CA PRO A 365 -73.28 12.80 -17.73
C PRO A 365 -72.26 12.80 -18.88
N PRO A 366 -71.29 11.89 -18.89
CA PRO A 366 -70.33 11.78 -19.98
C PRO A 366 -71.05 11.45 -21.30
N GLU A 367 -70.63 12.09 -22.39
CA GLU A 367 -71.20 11.85 -23.71
C GLU A 367 -70.92 10.39 -24.16
N PRO A 368 -71.93 9.66 -24.65
CA PRO A 368 -71.77 8.25 -25.03
C PRO A 368 -70.97 8.03 -26.33
N SER A 369 -70.72 9.08 -27.13
CA SER A 369 -70.22 8.98 -28.50
C SER A 369 -68.78 9.46 -28.66
N CYS A 370 -67.82 8.67 -28.17
CA CYS A 370 -66.41 8.75 -28.54
C CYS A 370 -65.73 7.38 -28.30
N SER A 371 -66.43 6.30 -28.66
CA SER A 371 -65.90 4.94 -28.66
C SER A 371 -64.80 4.78 -29.71
#